data_AF-A0A2E6HBE3-F1
#
_entry.id   AF-A0A2E6HBE3-F1
#
_cell.length_a   1.000
_cell.length_b   1.000
_cell.length_c   1.000
_cell.angle_alpha   90.00
_cell.angle_beta   90.00
_cell.angle_gamma   90.00
#
_symmetry.space_group_name_H-M   'P 1'
#
loop_
_entity.id
_entity.type
_entity.pdbx_description
1 polymer ?
#
loop_
_entity_poly.entity_id
_entity_poly.type
_entity_poly.pdbx_seq_one_letter_code
_entity_poly.pdbx_strand_id
1 'polypeptide(L)'
;MKKQILTLTTTLAIGALVGCGGPKADQIDVASQIHAPSTVSQFQSNKNFDSTVADATIITFPQGKDLEGYEYAYNEVAFKTVMSRLQYGDQLPLEYNKDASSADKIAQVSTAILSLGKLKDMSYEKLKQAQFGVKATQAKVAPMIDQVLKNFPCYKLNDDKRACKLEADETTSDKPKYPKKCSELKRNKKKFKDHLTEEQDKAYSQGIAQCSALQAKVTEIQDLEEKVKTIRQMGRDIGVALVEDYSAHAKFRGLVVVNSKEKEEGDFTSKIVFNESKTKVETLSLGINFGNGYREFSIENGGISNVSYGQTKYGTTFLKLRINGDYRIDAELTVSSRTIVLHSSGATYTEVRLKGSTENHFPDGTVRKGVMSLQIDTL
;
A
#
# COMPACT_ATOMS: atom_id res chain seq x y z
N MET A 1 -6.44 38.83 14.41
CA MET A 1 -7.49 38.62 15.45
C MET A 1 -8.81 38.43 14.72
N LYS A 2 -9.71 37.48 15.01
CA LYS A 2 -9.76 36.37 16.00
C LYS A 2 -10.27 35.10 15.29
N LYS A 3 -10.08 33.95 15.95
CA LYS A 3 -10.56 32.60 15.59
C LYS A 3 -11.96 32.58 14.95
N GLN A 4 -12.13 31.83 13.86
CA GLN A 4 -13.35 31.05 13.64
C GLN A 4 -13.04 29.57 13.86
N ILE A 5 -13.96 28.92 14.57
CA ILE A 5 -13.81 27.58 15.13
C ILE A 5 -14.42 26.60 14.12
N LEU A 6 -13.59 25.84 13.41
CA LEU A 6 -14.06 24.71 12.60
C LEU A 6 -14.01 23.42 13.43
N THR A 7 -14.89 23.34 14.43
CA THR A 7 -15.05 22.18 15.33
C THR A 7 -16.43 21.59 15.13
N LEU A 8 -16.68 21.00 13.95
CA LEU A 8 -17.97 20.41 13.56
C LEU A 8 -17.85 19.56 12.28
N THR A 9 -17.23 18.37 12.39
CA THR A 9 -17.28 17.32 11.33
C THR A 9 -17.20 15.90 11.89
N THR A 10 -16.38 15.63 12.91
CA THR A 10 -16.19 14.26 13.44
C THR A 10 -17.39 13.71 14.20
N THR A 11 -18.15 14.53 14.93
CA THR A 11 -19.32 14.07 15.70
C THR A 11 -20.49 13.60 14.82
N LEU A 12 -20.56 14.06 13.57
CA LEU A 12 -21.58 13.67 12.59
C LEU A 12 -21.30 12.31 11.93
N ALA A 13 -20.09 11.78 12.04
CA ALA A 13 -19.75 10.47 11.46
C ALA A 13 -20.32 9.30 12.26
N ILE A 14 -20.40 9.43 13.59
CA ILE A 14 -20.86 8.35 14.49
C ILE A 14 -22.36 8.09 14.28
N GLY A 15 -23.17 9.15 14.17
CA GLY A 15 -24.62 9.05 13.92
C GLY A 15 -25.02 8.60 12.50
N ALA A 16 -24.06 8.38 11.59
CA ALA A 16 -24.31 7.96 10.22
C ALA A 16 -24.00 6.47 9.96
N LEU A 17 -23.36 5.77 10.91
CA LEU A 17 -23.07 4.33 10.82
C LEU A 17 -24.24 3.46 11.30
N VAL A 18 -25.14 4.06 12.09
CA VAL A 18 -26.18 3.42 12.89
C VAL A 18 -27.52 4.06 12.52
N GLY A 19 -28.34 3.35 11.75
CA GLY A 19 -29.66 3.87 11.35
C GLY A 19 -30.53 4.16 12.57
N CYS A 20 -30.99 5.41 12.71
CA CYS A 20 -31.64 5.90 13.93
C CYS A 20 -32.75 4.98 14.47
N GLY A 21 -32.55 4.46 15.69
CA GLY A 21 -33.63 3.99 16.59
C GLY A 21 -34.49 2.83 16.08
N GLY A 22 -33.93 1.62 16.00
CA GLY A 22 -34.70 0.38 15.80
C GLY A 22 -33.79 -0.82 15.52
N PRO A 23 -34.33 -2.00 15.16
CA PRO A 23 -33.53 -3.21 14.85
C PRO A 23 -32.56 -3.08 13.65
N LYS A 24 -32.57 -1.92 12.98
CA LYS A 24 -31.62 -1.54 11.92
C LYS A 24 -30.42 -0.73 12.44
N ALA A 25 -30.44 -0.28 13.69
CA ALA A 25 -29.30 0.35 14.35
C ALA A 25 -28.15 -0.66 14.54
N ASP A 26 -28.47 -1.92 14.80
CA ASP A 26 -27.51 -3.02 14.99
C ASP A 26 -26.90 -3.56 13.68
N GLN A 27 -27.04 -2.82 12.58
CA GLN A 27 -26.55 -3.16 11.25
C GLN A 27 -25.76 -1.98 10.66
N ILE A 28 -24.54 -2.24 10.20
CA ILE A 28 -23.69 -1.19 9.60
C ILE A 28 -24.22 -0.78 8.25
N ASP A 29 -24.47 0.52 8.09
CA ASP A 29 -24.70 1.10 6.77
C ASP A 29 -23.37 1.36 6.04
N VAL A 30 -22.90 0.34 5.32
CA VAL A 30 -21.76 0.41 4.41
C VAL A 30 -22.00 1.29 3.17
N ALA A 31 -23.22 1.83 2.96
CA ALA A 31 -23.49 2.86 1.95
C ALA A 31 -23.25 4.29 2.48
N SER A 32 -22.98 4.48 3.77
CA SER A 32 -22.66 5.80 4.33
C SER A 32 -21.38 6.39 3.72
N GLN A 33 -21.29 7.73 3.66
CA GLN A 33 -20.18 8.46 3.02
C GLN A 33 -18.79 8.18 3.63
N ILE A 34 -18.75 7.53 4.79
CA ILE A 34 -17.52 7.12 5.51
C ILE A 34 -16.91 5.87 4.86
N HIS A 35 -17.78 4.97 4.35
CA HIS A 35 -17.40 3.78 3.58
C HIS A 35 -17.37 4.04 2.08
N ALA A 36 -18.10 5.06 1.59
CA ALA A 36 -18.06 5.47 0.20
C ALA A 36 -16.62 5.81 -0.22
N PRO A 37 -16.06 5.11 -1.23
CA PRO A 37 -14.72 5.42 -1.71
C PRO A 37 -14.72 6.83 -2.29
N SER A 38 -13.79 7.66 -1.83
CA SER A 38 -13.66 9.04 -2.30
C SER A 38 -13.51 9.07 -3.82
N THR A 39 -14.52 9.59 -4.51
CA THR A 39 -14.56 9.71 -5.97
C THR A 39 -13.52 10.72 -6.42
N VAL A 40 -12.36 10.24 -6.89
CA VAL A 40 -11.24 11.10 -7.30
C VAL A 40 -10.72 10.67 -8.68
N SER A 41 -10.80 11.61 -9.61
CA SER A 41 -10.16 11.63 -10.94
C SER A 41 -10.11 10.29 -11.69
N GLN A 42 -11.24 9.99 -12.34
CA GLN A 42 -11.36 9.37 -13.67
C GLN A 42 -10.05 8.87 -14.28
N PHE A 43 -9.97 7.55 -14.47
CA PHE A 43 -8.88 6.90 -15.19
C PHE A 43 -8.94 7.31 -16.67
N GLN A 44 -8.16 8.34 -17.05
CA GLN A 44 -8.02 8.70 -18.46
C GLN A 44 -7.50 7.47 -19.21
N SER A 45 -8.31 7.01 -20.16
CA SER A 45 -8.06 5.86 -21.02
C SER A 45 -6.66 5.94 -21.61
N ASN A 46 -5.87 4.87 -21.42
CA ASN A 46 -4.74 4.39 -22.26
C ASN A 46 -3.68 3.56 -21.49
N LYS A 47 -3.91 3.18 -20.21
CA LYS A 47 -3.13 2.11 -19.57
C LYS A 47 -3.96 0.84 -19.46
N ASN A 48 -3.53 -0.20 -20.18
CA ASN A 48 -4.16 -1.53 -20.12
C ASN A 48 -3.95 -2.14 -18.72
N PHE A 49 -5.00 -2.75 -18.16
CA PHE A 49 -4.91 -3.52 -16.93
C PHE A 49 -5.32 -4.98 -17.17
N ASP A 50 -4.44 -5.74 -17.81
CA ASP A 50 -4.48 -7.22 -17.75
C ASP A 50 -3.33 -7.64 -16.85
N SER A 51 -3.59 -7.89 -15.57
CA SER A 51 -2.51 -8.07 -14.59
C SER A 51 -2.96 -8.80 -13.31
N THR A 52 -1.97 -9.10 -12.48
CA THR A 52 -2.07 -9.85 -11.23
C THR A 52 -2.70 -8.99 -10.12
N VAL A 53 -3.50 -9.64 -9.27
CA VAL A 53 -3.90 -9.07 -7.99
C VAL A 53 -2.75 -9.28 -7.00
N ALA A 54 -2.08 -8.21 -6.57
CA ALA A 54 -0.90 -8.18 -5.71
C ALA A 54 -1.15 -7.92 -4.21
N ASP A 55 -2.36 -7.51 -3.81
CA ASP A 55 -2.87 -7.57 -2.43
C ASP A 55 -4.41 -7.66 -2.48
N ALA A 56 -5.01 -8.48 -1.62
CA ALA A 56 -6.46 -8.62 -1.55
C ALA A 56 -6.96 -9.09 -0.18
N THR A 57 -8.07 -8.52 0.27
CA THR A 57 -8.64 -8.80 1.61
C THR A 57 -10.16 -8.63 1.60
N ILE A 58 -10.86 -9.51 2.32
CA ILE A 58 -12.29 -9.39 2.60
C ILE A 58 -12.46 -9.40 4.12
N ILE A 59 -13.18 -8.40 4.65
CA ILE A 59 -13.46 -8.24 6.07
C ILE A 59 -14.97 -8.23 6.26
N THR A 60 -15.49 -9.19 7.04
CA THR A 60 -16.87 -9.21 7.50
C THR A 60 -16.98 -8.46 8.82
N PHE A 61 -17.84 -7.47 8.91
CA PHE A 61 -18.12 -6.79 10.17
C PHE A 61 -19.12 -7.55 11.04
N PRO A 62 -19.06 -7.40 12.37
CA PRO A 62 -20.04 -7.98 13.30
C PRO A 62 -21.40 -7.23 13.25
N GLN A 63 -22.46 -7.92 13.68
CA GLN A 63 -23.79 -7.36 13.96
C GLN A 63 -23.98 -7.11 15.45
N GLY A 64 -25.04 -6.42 15.87
CA GLY A 64 -25.20 -6.04 17.28
C GLY A 64 -25.32 -7.22 18.25
N LYS A 65 -26.00 -8.29 17.81
CA LYS A 65 -26.07 -9.58 18.52
C LYS A 65 -24.72 -10.30 18.63
N ASP A 66 -23.82 -10.06 17.67
CA ASP A 66 -22.50 -10.70 17.62
C ASP A 66 -21.56 -10.08 18.68
N LEU A 67 -21.92 -8.93 19.27
CA LEU A 67 -21.13 -8.19 20.26
C LEU A 67 -21.77 -8.12 21.66
N GLU A 68 -22.83 -8.91 21.90
CA GLU A 68 -23.39 -9.10 23.23
C GLU A 68 -22.33 -9.72 24.16
N GLY A 69 -22.12 -9.09 25.32
CA GLY A 69 -21.06 -9.47 26.27
C GLY A 69 -19.62 -9.30 25.79
N TYR A 70 -19.39 -8.87 24.53
CA TYR A 70 -18.05 -8.72 23.96
C TYR A 70 -17.27 -7.59 24.65
N GLU A 71 -16.02 -7.87 25.03
CA GLU A 71 -15.04 -6.90 25.51
C GLU A 71 -13.71 -7.13 24.80
N TYR A 72 -12.92 -6.07 24.63
CA TYR A 72 -11.62 -6.15 23.96
C TYR A 72 -10.71 -5.03 24.43
N ALA A 73 -9.44 -5.32 24.66
CA ALA A 73 -8.43 -4.32 25.01
C ALA A 73 -7.28 -4.37 24.00
N TYR A 74 -6.98 -3.23 23.38
CA TYR A 74 -5.80 -3.12 22.52
C TYR A 74 -4.52 -3.12 23.36
N ASN A 75 -3.44 -3.69 22.82
CA ASN A 75 -2.11 -3.43 23.36
C ASN A 75 -1.81 -1.92 23.25
N GLU A 76 -1.80 -1.23 24.40
CA GLU A 76 -1.74 0.24 24.45
C GLU A 76 -0.55 0.81 23.68
N VAL A 77 0.65 0.23 23.88
CA VAL A 77 1.89 0.69 23.25
C VAL A 77 1.80 0.56 21.73
N ALA A 78 1.35 -0.60 21.24
CA ALA A 78 1.21 -0.84 19.81
C ALA A 78 0.14 0.06 19.18
N PHE A 79 -1.03 0.16 19.82
CA PHE A 79 -2.15 0.95 19.33
C PHE A 79 -1.82 2.44 19.30
N LYS A 80 -1.27 3.03 20.37
CA LYS A 80 -0.85 4.44 20.37
C LYS A 80 0.26 4.70 19.35
N THR A 81 1.23 3.80 19.19
CA THR A 81 2.32 3.93 18.19
C THR A 81 1.79 3.97 16.75
N VAL A 82 0.74 3.21 16.47
CA VAL A 82 0.10 3.11 15.16
C VAL A 82 -0.90 4.25 14.94
N MET A 83 -1.80 4.51 15.89
CA MET A 83 -2.89 5.48 15.74
C MET A 83 -2.43 6.94 15.81
N SER A 84 -1.40 7.28 16.60
CA SER A 84 -0.82 8.65 16.65
C SER A 84 -0.30 9.18 15.30
N ARG A 85 -0.26 8.34 14.26
CA ARG A 85 0.02 8.72 12.87
C ARG A 85 -1.18 9.35 12.15
N LEU A 86 -2.37 9.27 12.72
CA LEU A 86 -3.61 9.89 12.26
C LEU A 86 -3.93 11.10 13.14
N GLN A 87 -4.41 12.20 12.54
CA GLN A 87 -4.73 13.45 13.26
C GLN A 87 -5.77 13.31 14.39
N TYR A 88 -6.57 12.24 14.35
CA TYR A 88 -7.62 11.92 15.33
C TYR A 88 -7.35 10.59 16.05
N GLY A 89 -6.20 9.95 15.83
CA GLY A 89 -5.94 8.60 16.35
C GLY A 89 -5.91 8.51 17.87
N ASP A 90 -5.46 9.58 18.54
CA ASP A 90 -5.48 9.69 20.00
C ASP A 90 -6.90 9.84 20.58
N GLN A 91 -7.92 10.00 19.73
CA GLN A 91 -9.34 10.03 20.11
C GLN A 91 -10.00 8.65 19.97
N LEU A 92 -9.29 7.65 19.44
CA LEU A 92 -9.81 6.29 19.30
C LEU A 92 -9.69 5.55 20.65
N PRO A 93 -10.73 4.84 21.10
CA PRO A 93 -10.71 4.13 22.37
C PRO A 93 -9.71 2.98 22.35
N LEU A 94 -9.04 2.77 23.49
CA LEU A 94 -8.10 1.67 23.73
C LEU A 94 -8.81 0.37 24.11
N GLU A 95 -10.07 0.45 24.52
CA GLU A 95 -10.83 -0.65 25.10
C GLU A 95 -12.30 -0.57 24.67
N TYR A 96 -12.91 -1.72 24.43
CA TYR A 96 -14.35 -1.89 24.24
C TYR A 96 -14.93 -2.47 25.54
N ASN A 97 -15.60 -1.62 26.30
CA ASN A 97 -16.25 -2.03 27.54
C ASN A 97 -17.45 -2.94 27.24
N LYS A 98 -17.56 -4.07 27.95
CA LYS A 98 -18.69 -5.01 27.88
C LYS A 98 -20.06 -4.32 27.98
N ASP A 99 -20.17 -3.26 28.78
CA ASP A 99 -21.40 -2.53 29.12
C ASP A 99 -21.77 -1.45 28.07
N ALA A 100 -20.93 -1.22 27.06
CA ALA A 100 -21.24 -0.33 25.94
C ALA A 100 -22.37 -0.90 25.06
N SER A 101 -23.15 -0.03 24.39
CA SER A 101 -24.20 -0.50 23.49
C SER A 101 -23.63 -1.24 22.28
N SER A 102 -24.38 -2.21 21.75
CA SER A 102 -23.97 -2.94 20.55
C SER A 102 -23.69 -2.01 19.36
N ALA A 103 -24.48 -0.93 19.20
CA ALA A 103 -24.25 0.11 18.21
C ALA A 103 -22.91 0.84 18.39
N ASP A 104 -22.54 1.18 19.63
CA ASP A 104 -21.24 1.82 19.92
C ASP A 104 -20.07 0.88 19.62
N LYS A 105 -20.16 -0.40 20.02
CA LYS A 105 -19.12 -1.40 19.72
C LYS A 105 -18.95 -1.60 18.22
N ILE A 106 -20.05 -1.72 17.47
CA ILE A 106 -20.05 -1.80 15.99
C ILE A 106 -19.33 -0.59 15.38
N ALA A 107 -19.70 0.63 15.80
CA ALA A 107 -19.15 1.86 15.25
C ALA A 107 -17.64 1.98 15.54
N GLN A 108 -17.20 1.57 16.74
CA GLN A 108 -15.80 1.60 17.14
C GLN A 108 -14.95 0.55 16.40
N VAL A 109 -15.43 -0.70 16.28
CA VAL A 109 -14.75 -1.76 15.49
C VAL A 109 -14.61 -1.33 14.03
N SER A 110 -15.67 -0.80 13.43
CA SER A 110 -15.65 -0.29 12.05
C SER A 110 -14.68 0.88 11.89
N THR A 111 -14.68 1.82 12.84
CA THR A 111 -13.78 2.98 12.83
C THR A 111 -12.32 2.58 12.97
N ALA A 112 -11.99 1.58 13.81
CA ALA A 112 -10.64 1.05 13.95
C ALA A 112 -10.15 0.41 12.63
N ILE A 113 -10.95 -0.48 12.03
CA ILE A 113 -10.64 -1.13 10.75
C ILE A 113 -10.40 -0.10 9.63
N LEU A 114 -11.28 0.89 9.49
CA LEU A 114 -11.13 1.96 8.51
C LEU A 114 -9.89 2.83 8.75
N SER A 115 -9.58 3.13 10.02
CA SER A 115 -8.43 3.96 10.40
C SER A 115 -7.11 3.25 10.11
N LEU A 116 -7.01 1.95 10.40
CA LEU A 116 -5.87 1.11 10.03
C LEU A 116 -5.71 1.03 8.49
N GLY A 117 -6.81 0.89 7.74
CA GLY A 117 -6.80 0.95 6.29
C GLY A 117 -6.28 2.29 5.74
N LYS A 118 -6.75 3.41 6.31
CA LYS A 118 -6.29 4.76 5.95
C LYS A 118 -4.80 4.96 6.26
N LEU A 119 -4.32 4.42 7.38
CA LEU A 119 -2.91 4.47 7.74
C LEU A 119 -2.03 3.65 6.78
N LYS A 120 -2.47 2.45 6.35
CA LYS A 120 -1.80 1.65 5.30
C LYS A 120 -1.58 2.50 4.05
N ASP A 121 -2.62 3.22 3.64
CA ASP A 121 -2.66 4.01 2.41
C ASP A 121 -1.76 5.25 2.49
N MET A 122 -1.84 6.03 3.58
CA MET A 122 -0.96 7.19 3.82
C MET A 122 0.51 6.80 3.91
N SER A 123 0.81 5.65 4.54
CA SER A 123 2.19 5.18 4.71
C SER A 123 2.80 4.71 3.37
N TYR A 124 2.01 4.06 2.53
CA TYR A 124 2.42 3.65 1.18
C TYR A 124 2.71 4.86 0.27
N GLU A 125 1.82 5.86 0.28
CA GLU A 125 1.99 7.11 -0.47
C GLU A 125 3.31 7.82 -0.09
N LYS A 126 3.52 8.07 1.21
CA LYS A 126 4.71 8.77 1.72
C LYS A 126 5.98 8.04 1.31
N LEU A 127 5.98 6.71 1.38
CA LEU A 127 7.11 5.89 0.94
C LEU A 127 7.36 6.02 -0.57
N LYS A 128 6.33 5.91 -1.41
CA LYS A 128 6.48 6.04 -2.87
C LYS A 128 7.01 7.41 -3.26
N GLN A 129 6.45 8.49 -2.71
CA GLN A 129 6.93 9.85 -2.94
C GLN A 129 8.43 9.99 -2.63
N ALA A 130 8.88 9.45 -1.49
CA ALA A 130 10.28 9.48 -1.10
C ALA A 130 11.17 8.68 -2.09
N GLN A 131 10.82 7.40 -2.36
CA GLN A 131 11.55 6.53 -3.30
C GLN A 131 11.76 7.18 -4.67
N PHE A 132 10.71 7.81 -5.22
CA PHE A 132 10.80 8.52 -6.49
C PHE A 132 11.62 9.82 -6.41
N GLY A 133 11.56 10.56 -5.30
CA GLY A 133 12.42 11.72 -5.06
C GLY A 133 13.92 11.39 -5.08
N VAL A 134 14.32 10.21 -4.57
CA VAL A 134 15.70 9.73 -4.69
C VAL A 134 16.03 9.29 -6.11
N LYS A 135 15.16 8.56 -6.82
CA LYS A 135 15.39 8.21 -8.25
C LYS A 135 15.56 9.46 -9.11
N ALA A 136 14.74 10.50 -8.90
CA ALA A 136 14.86 11.78 -9.58
C ALA A 136 16.15 12.54 -9.22
N THR A 137 16.59 12.47 -7.95
CA THR A 137 17.89 13.03 -7.54
C THR A 137 19.05 12.25 -8.17
N GLN A 138 18.98 10.92 -8.20
CA GLN A 138 19.98 10.04 -8.82
C GLN A 138 20.13 10.32 -10.32
N ALA A 139 19.03 10.50 -11.05
CA ALA A 139 19.05 10.86 -12.47
C ALA A 139 19.74 12.21 -12.75
N LYS A 140 19.70 13.16 -11.81
CA LYS A 140 20.43 14.44 -11.91
C LYS A 140 21.91 14.32 -11.54
N VAL A 141 22.24 13.50 -10.54
CA VAL A 141 23.60 13.34 -10.03
C VAL A 141 24.45 12.39 -10.89
N ALA A 142 23.85 11.38 -11.52
CA ALA A 142 24.59 10.39 -12.29
C ALA A 142 25.41 10.98 -13.45
N PRO A 143 24.88 11.88 -14.31
CA PRO A 143 25.68 12.54 -15.35
C PRO A 143 26.86 13.35 -14.80
N MET A 144 26.70 13.97 -13.62
CA MET A 144 27.79 14.72 -12.98
C MET A 144 28.90 13.78 -12.49
N ILE A 145 28.55 12.63 -11.92
CA ILE A 145 29.52 11.61 -11.50
C ILE A 145 30.21 10.99 -12.73
N ASP A 146 29.46 10.66 -13.78
CA ASP A 146 30.02 10.16 -15.04
C ASP A 146 31.01 11.14 -15.66
N GLN A 147 30.72 12.45 -15.63
CA GLN A 147 31.65 13.47 -16.14
C GLN A 147 32.95 13.53 -15.31
N VAL A 148 32.85 13.43 -13.98
CA VAL A 148 34.01 13.36 -13.07
C VAL A 148 34.86 12.10 -13.33
N LEU A 149 34.24 10.97 -13.66
CA LEU A 149 34.94 9.72 -13.99
C LEU A 149 35.53 9.71 -15.40
N LYS A 150 34.86 10.31 -16.40
CA LYS A 150 35.39 10.46 -17.76
C LYS A 150 36.65 11.32 -17.78
N ASN A 151 36.62 12.41 -17.01
CA ASN A 151 37.73 13.34 -16.81
C ASN A 151 38.80 12.84 -15.82
N PHE A 152 38.72 11.59 -15.37
CA PHE A 152 39.73 11.00 -14.51
C PHE A 152 41.05 10.84 -15.28
N PRO A 153 42.19 11.38 -14.78
CA PRO A 153 43.40 11.58 -15.58
C PRO A 153 44.22 10.32 -15.84
N CYS A 154 43.90 9.16 -15.23
CA CYS A 154 44.79 8.00 -15.27
C CYS A 154 44.10 6.64 -15.37
N TYR A 155 44.83 5.67 -15.93
CA TYR A 155 44.45 4.26 -16.04
C TYR A 155 45.05 3.49 -14.87
N LYS A 156 44.24 2.63 -14.21
CA LYS A 156 44.70 1.87 -13.03
C LYS A 156 45.68 0.78 -13.46
N LEU A 157 46.78 0.60 -12.75
CA LEU A 157 47.69 -0.50 -13.04
C LEU A 157 47.06 -1.87 -12.67
N ASN A 158 47.41 -2.89 -13.45
CA ASN A 158 46.98 -4.27 -13.25
C ASN A 158 47.56 -4.85 -11.95
N ASP A 159 48.85 -4.59 -11.71
CA ASP A 159 49.62 -5.16 -10.60
C ASP A 159 49.42 -4.40 -9.28
N ASP A 160 49.21 -3.08 -9.32
CA ASP A 160 48.77 -2.29 -8.16
C ASP A 160 47.53 -1.45 -8.46
N LYS A 161 46.38 -1.94 -7.97
CA LYS A 161 45.07 -1.26 -8.00
C LYS A 161 45.01 0.02 -7.15
N ARG A 162 46.11 0.44 -6.50
CA ARG A 162 46.28 1.71 -5.81
C ARG A 162 47.03 2.76 -6.62
N ALA A 163 47.86 2.34 -7.58
CA ALA A 163 48.59 3.21 -8.50
C ALA A 163 47.84 3.35 -9.85
N CYS A 164 48.23 4.36 -10.61
CA CYS A 164 47.74 4.63 -11.95
C CYS A 164 48.78 5.39 -12.76
N LYS A 165 48.63 5.45 -14.09
CA LYS A 165 49.43 6.31 -14.97
C LYS A 165 48.58 6.97 -16.04
N LEU A 166 49.09 8.05 -16.63
CA LEU A 166 48.35 8.93 -17.54
C LEU A 166 47.99 8.24 -18.87
N GLU A 167 48.86 7.34 -19.35
CA GLU A 167 48.72 6.65 -20.63
C GLU A 167 48.27 5.19 -20.46
N ALA A 168 47.42 4.72 -21.36
CA ALA A 168 46.96 3.33 -21.37
C ALA A 168 47.97 2.44 -22.08
N ASP A 169 48.35 1.34 -21.46
CA ASP A 169 49.10 0.25 -22.07
C ASP A 169 48.77 -1.13 -21.45
N GLU A 170 49.55 -2.13 -21.84
CA GLU A 170 49.49 -3.54 -21.44
C GLU A 170 49.48 -3.76 -19.91
N THR A 171 50.06 -2.82 -19.14
CA THR A 171 50.14 -2.88 -17.67
C THR A 171 48.94 -2.22 -16.97
N THR A 172 47.96 -1.72 -17.74
CA THR A 172 46.78 -1.00 -17.21
C THR A 172 45.46 -1.72 -17.44
N SER A 173 44.46 -1.32 -16.65
CA SER A 173 43.06 -1.74 -16.71
C SER A 173 42.14 -0.55 -16.99
N ASP A 174 40.87 -0.85 -17.27
CA ASP A 174 39.78 0.12 -17.50
C ASP A 174 39.82 1.36 -16.58
N LYS A 175 39.40 2.50 -17.16
CA LYS A 175 39.02 3.70 -16.40
C LYS A 175 38.06 3.36 -15.23
N PRO A 176 38.10 4.10 -14.11
CA PRO A 176 37.25 3.80 -12.96
C PRO A 176 35.75 3.79 -13.33
N LYS A 177 35.12 2.65 -13.09
CA LYS A 177 33.67 2.44 -13.24
C LYS A 177 32.89 3.24 -12.19
N TYR A 178 31.59 3.41 -12.42
CA TYR A 178 30.69 4.14 -11.52
C TYR A 178 30.84 3.66 -10.06
N PRO A 179 31.05 4.56 -9.08
CA PRO A 179 31.31 4.19 -7.70
C PRO A 179 30.09 3.51 -7.08
N LYS A 180 30.29 2.41 -6.34
CA LYS A 180 29.23 1.77 -5.57
C LYS A 180 28.92 2.54 -4.27
N LYS A 181 29.88 3.33 -3.78
CA LYS A 181 29.76 4.18 -2.58
C LYS A 181 30.51 5.49 -2.79
N CYS A 182 30.01 6.60 -2.26
CA CYS A 182 30.65 7.92 -2.44
C CYS A 182 32.03 8.03 -1.76
N SER A 183 32.29 7.17 -0.77
CA SER A 183 33.62 6.95 -0.20
C SER A 183 34.67 6.53 -1.24
N GLU A 184 34.28 5.91 -2.35
CA GLU A 184 35.20 5.49 -3.42
C GLU A 184 35.71 6.70 -4.21
N LEU A 185 34.84 7.67 -4.54
CA LEU A 185 35.26 8.96 -5.13
C LEU A 185 36.22 9.71 -4.19
N LYS A 186 35.88 9.78 -2.89
CA LYS A 186 36.74 10.42 -1.87
C LYS A 186 38.10 9.73 -1.74
N ARG A 187 38.14 8.39 -1.84
CA ARG A 187 39.37 7.60 -1.81
C ARG A 187 40.21 7.78 -3.08
N ASN A 188 39.58 7.87 -4.25
CA ASN A 188 40.27 8.16 -5.50
C ASN A 188 40.86 9.57 -5.46
N LYS A 189 40.08 10.60 -5.09
CA LYS A 189 40.58 11.97 -4.93
C LYS A 189 41.81 12.02 -4.01
N LYS A 190 41.78 11.34 -2.85
CA LYS A 190 42.93 11.31 -1.93
C LYS A 190 44.16 10.61 -2.51
N LYS A 191 43.99 9.57 -3.32
CA LYS A 191 45.11 8.82 -3.93
C LYS A 191 45.80 9.57 -5.07
N PHE A 192 45.03 10.32 -5.86
CA PHE A 192 45.49 10.89 -7.12
C PHE A 192 45.56 12.42 -7.09
N LYS A 193 45.51 13.01 -5.89
CA LYS A 193 45.48 14.46 -5.66
C LYS A 193 46.57 15.20 -6.43
N ASP A 194 47.78 14.66 -6.42
CA ASP A 194 48.98 15.29 -7.00
C ASP A 194 49.05 15.13 -8.55
N HIS A 195 48.05 14.48 -9.14
CA HIS A 195 47.86 14.30 -10.59
C HIS A 195 46.57 14.93 -11.12
N LEU A 196 45.83 15.69 -10.29
CA LEU A 196 44.63 16.42 -10.70
C LEU A 196 44.98 17.88 -11.01
N THR A 197 44.44 18.42 -12.10
CA THR A 197 44.39 19.88 -12.30
C THR A 197 43.44 20.52 -11.27
N GLU A 198 43.57 21.83 -11.04
CA GLU A 198 42.68 22.55 -10.11
C GLU A 198 41.18 22.42 -10.50
N GLU A 199 40.89 22.45 -11.80
CA GLU A 199 39.55 22.21 -12.35
C GLU A 199 39.05 20.79 -12.06
N GLN A 200 39.92 19.78 -12.24
CA GLN A 200 39.59 18.39 -11.93
C GLN A 200 39.39 18.18 -10.42
N ASP A 201 40.20 18.79 -9.56
CA ASP A 201 40.06 18.72 -8.09
C ASP A 201 38.74 19.35 -7.63
N LYS A 202 38.36 20.49 -8.22
CA LYS A 202 37.08 21.17 -7.99
C LYS A 202 35.90 20.32 -8.46
N ALA A 203 35.97 19.74 -9.67
CA ALA A 203 34.95 18.82 -10.18
C ALA A 203 34.81 17.57 -9.30
N TYR A 204 35.92 16.97 -8.86
CA TYR A 204 35.92 15.86 -7.90
C TYR A 204 35.26 16.23 -6.57
N SER A 205 35.53 17.43 -6.06
CA SER A 205 34.94 17.93 -4.81
C SER A 205 33.42 18.09 -4.93
N GLN A 206 32.94 18.64 -6.05
CA GLN A 206 31.51 18.77 -6.36
C GLN A 206 30.84 17.40 -6.53
N GLY A 207 31.47 16.48 -7.27
CA GLY A 207 30.99 15.11 -7.45
C GLY A 207 30.89 14.34 -6.15
N ILE A 208 31.87 14.46 -5.25
CA ILE A 208 31.84 13.88 -3.90
C ILE A 208 30.68 14.48 -3.09
N ALA A 209 30.49 15.80 -3.10
CA ALA A 209 29.42 16.45 -2.36
C ALA A 209 28.02 16.02 -2.83
N GLN A 210 27.77 16.02 -4.15
CA GLN A 210 26.50 15.58 -4.74
C GLN A 210 26.24 14.09 -4.51
N CYS A 211 27.26 13.25 -4.64
CA CYS A 211 27.17 11.83 -4.31
C CYS A 211 26.80 11.65 -2.82
N SER A 212 27.53 12.30 -1.90
CA SER A 212 27.27 12.19 -0.46
C SER A 212 25.87 12.66 -0.07
N ALA A 213 25.36 13.73 -0.69
CA ALA A 213 23.98 14.18 -0.49
C ALA A 213 22.95 13.17 -1.02
N LEU A 214 23.19 12.53 -2.17
CA LEU A 214 22.36 11.44 -2.67
C LEU A 214 22.40 10.23 -1.72
N GLN A 215 23.58 9.83 -1.24
CA GLN A 215 23.74 8.70 -0.34
C GLN A 215 23.04 8.93 1.01
N ALA A 216 23.09 10.15 1.55
CA ALA A 216 22.34 10.53 2.75
C ALA A 216 20.82 10.34 2.54
N LYS A 217 20.26 10.87 1.45
CA LYS A 217 18.83 10.68 1.10
C LYS A 217 18.45 9.21 0.89
N VAL A 218 19.33 8.40 0.31
CA VAL A 218 19.10 6.95 0.17
C VAL A 218 18.99 6.29 1.55
N THR A 219 19.89 6.65 2.49
CA THR A 219 19.85 6.13 3.87
C THR A 219 18.60 6.61 4.64
N GLU A 220 18.20 7.87 4.51
CA GLU A 220 16.95 8.40 5.07
C GLU A 220 15.71 7.64 4.56
N ILE A 221 15.71 7.23 3.28
CA ILE A 221 14.62 6.43 2.72
C ILE A 221 14.63 5.01 3.23
N GLN A 222 15.80 4.39 3.41
CA GLN A 222 15.89 3.04 3.98
C GLN A 222 15.36 3.01 5.43
N ASP A 223 15.68 4.02 6.24
CA ASP A 223 15.10 4.22 7.58
C ASP A 223 13.58 4.47 7.52
N LEU A 224 13.10 5.26 6.56
CA LEU A 224 11.66 5.47 6.33
C LEU A 224 10.95 4.19 5.87
N GLU A 225 11.57 3.38 5.00
CA GLU A 225 11.08 2.08 4.53
C GLU A 225 10.89 1.13 5.70
N GLU A 226 11.89 1.00 6.56
CA GLU A 226 11.83 0.16 7.75
C GLU A 226 10.75 0.64 8.73
N LYS A 227 10.68 1.94 9.02
CA LYS A 227 9.63 2.53 9.87
C LYS A 227 8.22 2.33 9.29
N VAL A 228 8.05 2.52 7.99
CA VAL A 228 6.77 2.29 7.29
C VAL A 228 6.40 0.80 7.31
N LYS A 229 7.37 -0.11 7.10
CA LYS A 229 7.14 -1.55 7.18
C LYS A 229 6.70 -1.97 8.57
N THR A 230 7.39 -1.52 9.62
CA THR A 230 7.07 -1.82 11.02
C THR A 230 5.70 -1.28 11.42
N ILE A 231 5.38 -0.01 11.11
CA ILE A 231 4.06 0.57 11.42
C ILE A 231 2.95 -0.16 10.65
N ARG A 232 3.17 -0.52 9.38
CA ARG A 232 2.19 -1.29 8.60
C ARG A 232 2.00 -2.71 9.13
N GLN A 233 3.06 -3.36 9.59
CA GLN A 233 2.98 -4.69 10.19
C GLN A 233 2.22 -4.63 11.52
N MET A 234 2.59 -3.74 12.44
CA MET A 234 1.84 -3.52 13.68
C MET A 234 0.37 -3.17 13.42
N GLY A 235 0.08 -2.30 12.45
CA GLY A 235 -1.29 -1.96 12.08
C GLY A 235 -2.08 -3.12 11.45
N ARG A 236 -1.42 -3.99 10.68
CA ARG A 236 -2.00 -5.25 10.21
C ARG A 236 -2.31 -6.15 11.39
N ASP A 237 -1.36 -6.38 12.28
CA ASP A 237 -1.48 -7.34 13.38
C ASP A 237 -2.57 -6.91 14.37
N ILE A 238 -2.68 -5.61 14.67
CA ILE A 238 -3.79 -5.04 15.46
C ILE A 238 -5.15 -5.29 14.76
N GLY A 239 -5.22 -5.07 13.44
CA GLY A 239 -6.45 -5.26 12.68
C GLY A 239 -6.86 -6.73 12.53
N VAL A 240 -5.89 -7.62 12.32
CA VAL A 240 -6.10 -9.07 12.26
C VAL A 240 -6.54 -9.59 13.63
N ALA A 241 -5.81 -9.26 14.70
CA ALA A 241 -6.17 -9.70 16.06
C ALA A 241 -7.58 -9.26 16.44
N LEU A 242 -7.94 -7.98 16.20
CA LEU A 242 -9.30 -7.49 16.43
C LEU A 242 -10.34 -8.32 15.67
N VAL A 243 -10.11 -8.55 14.37
CA VAL A 243 -11.09 -9.24 13.53
C VAL A 243 -11.22 -10.70 13.94
N GLU A 244 -10.12 -11.39 14.22
CA GLU A 244 -10.14 -12.79 14.64
C GLU A 244 -10.77 -12.97 16.03
N ASP A 245 -10.59 -12.01 16.93
CA ASP A 245 -11.15 -12.04 18.28
C ASP A 245 -12.68 -11.89 18.31
N TYR A 246 -13.25 -10.84 17.71
CA TYR A 246 -14.73 -10.72 17.63
C TYR A 246 -15.33 -11.86 16.80
N SER A 247 -14.61 -12.37 15.81
CA SER A 247 -15.03 -13.51 14.99
C SER A 247 -15.13 -14.79 15.80
N ALA A 248 -14.16 -15.03 16.70
CA ALA A 248 -14.16 -16.18 17.59
C ALA A 248 -15.29 -16.09 18.62
N HIS A 249 -15.49 -14.92 19.24
CA HIS A 249 -16.60 -14.65 20.16
C HIS A 249 -17.97 -14.90 19.50
N ALA A 250 -18.16 -14.36 18.29
CA ALA A 250 -19.39 -14.49 17.53
C ALA A 250 -19.51 -15.77 16.68
N LYS A 251 -18.50 -16.66 16.74
CA LYS A 251 -18.45 -17.98 16.08
C LYS A 251 -18.64 -17.94 14.55
N PHE A 252 -18.05 -16.95 13.88
CA PHE A 252 -18.00 -16.87 12.40
C PHE A 252 -16.58 -16.55 11.89
N ARG A 253 -16.34 -16.56 10.57
CA ARG A 253 -15.06 -16.14 9.98
C ARG A 253 -15.13 -14.68 9.49
N GLY A 254 -14.58 -13.74 10.26
CA GLY A 254 -14.57 -12.32 9.91
C GLY A 254 -13.44 -11.88 8.99
N LEU A 255 -12.29 -12.57 9.00
CA LEU A 255 -11.17 -12.29 8.09
C LEU A 255 -11.02 -13.40 7.04
N VAL A 256 -11.15 -13.02 5.78
CA VAL A 256 -10.86 -13.89 4.62
C VAL A 256 -9.72 -13.25 3.82
N VAL A 257 -8.61 -13.98 3.73
CA VAL A 257 -7.40 -13.53 3.03
C VAL A 257 -7.42 -14.06 1.60
N VAL A 258 -7.05 -13.22 0.64
CA VAL A 258 -6.98 -13.58 -0.77
C VAL A 258 -5.50 -13.53 -1.18
N ASN A 259 -4.91 -14.68 -1.53
CA ASN A 259 -3.51 -14.75 -1.92
C ASN A 259 -3.28 -13.89 -3.17
N SER A 260 -2.13 -13.24 -3.17
CA SER A 260 -1.74 -12.30 -4.18
C SER A 260 -0.32 -12.48 -4.69
N LYS A 261 0.53 -13.29 -4.02
CA LYS A 261 1.88 -13.70 -4.46
C LYS A 261 2.69 -14.58 -3.49
N GLU A 262 2.19 -14.97 -2.32
CA GLU A 262 2.96 -15.79 -1.38
C GLU A 262 2.93 -17.28 -1.79
N LYS A 263 4.11 -17.81 -2.12
CA LYS A 263 4.34 -19.11 -2.77
C LYS A 263 4.21 -20.34 -1.86
N GLU A 264 3.87 -20.17 -0.59
CA GLU A 264 4.14 -21.20 0.42
C GLU A 264 3.12 -22.36 0.41
N GLU A 265 1.89 -22.15 -0.09
CA GLU A 265 0.91 -23.24 -0.28
C GLU A 265 0.09 -23.08 -1.58
N GLY A 266 0.56 -23.72 -2.66
CA GLY A 266 -0.07 -23.73 -3.99
C GLY A 266 0.18 -22.45 -4.79
N ASP A 267 0.55 -22.59 -6.07
CA ASP A 267 0.88 -21.47 -6.98
C ASP A 267 -0.37 -20.70 -7.48
N PHE A 268 -1.26 -20.31 -6.56
CA PHE A 268 -2.49 -19.59 -6.85
C PHE A 268 -2.22 -18.09 -7.11
N THR A 269 -2.02 -17.74 -8.39
CA THR A 269 -1.87 -16.35 -8.82
C THR A 269 -3.22 -15.74 -9.16
N SER A 270 -3.78 -14.94 -8.26
CA SER A 270 -5.01 -14.17 -8.49
C SER A 270 -4.86 -13.20 -9.67
N LYS A 271 -5.79 -13.21 -10.64
CA LYS A 271 -5.70 -12.50 -11.92
C LYS A 271 -7.05 -11.92 -12.35
N ILE A 272 -7.00 -10.80 -13.06
CA ILE A 272 -8.13 -10.26 -13.82
C ILE A 272 -7.68 -9.93 -15.25
N VAL A 273 -8.47 -10.38 -16.23
CA VAL A 273 -8.23 -10.17 -17.67
C VAL A 273 -9.53 -9.72 -18.32
N PHE A 274 -9.44 -8.68 -19.12
CA PHE A 274 -10.58 -8.11 -19.84
C PHE A 274 -10.49 -8.44 -21.33
N ASN A 275 -11.66 -8.57 -21.99
CA ASN A 275 -11.75 -8.76 -23.43
C ASN A 275 -11.02 -7.66 -24.23
N GLU A 276 -10.79 -7.88 -25.53
CA GLU A 276 -10.05 -6.92 -26.38
C GLU A 276 -10.63 -5.48 -26.34
N SER A 277 -11.97 -5.36 -26.34
CA SER A 277 -12.67 -4.06 -26.24
C SER A 277 -12.70 -3.48 -24.82
N LYS A 278 -12.18 -4.19 -23.83
CA LYS A 278 -12.14 -3.87 -22.39
C LYS A 278 -13.50 -3.61 -21.72
N THR A 279 -14.59 -4.02 -22.37
CA THR A 279 -15.98 -3.87 -21.93
C THR A 279 -16.48 -5.03 -21.04
N LYS A 280 -15.75 -6.13 -20.93
CA LYS A 280 -16.13 -7.32 -20.16
C LYS A 280 -14.90 -7.98 -19.53
N VAL A 281 -15.07 -8.54 -18.32
CA VAL A 281 -14.11 -9.48 -17.71
C VAL A 281 -14.26 -10.85 -18.38
N GLU A 282 -13.17 -11.38 -18.93
CA GLU A 282 -13.11 -12.73 -19.50
C GLU A 282 -12.56 -13.74 -18.51
N THR A 283 -11.46 -13.40 -17.85
CA THR A 283 -10.87 -14.20 -16.78
C THR A 283 -10.90 -13.41 -15.48
N LEU A 284 -11.40 -14.05 -14.43
CA LEU A 284 -11.16 -13.65 -13.05
C LEU A 284 -10.90 -14.91 -12.26
N SER A 285 -9.76 -14.94 -11.58
CA SER A 285 -9.34 -16.01 -10.65
C SER A 285 -8.82 -15.35 -9.38
N LEU A 286 -9.22 -15.88 -8.22
CA LEU A 286 -8.83 -15.44 -6.89
C LEU A 286 -8.42 -16.67 -6.07
N GLY A 287 -7.19 -16.71 -5.57
CA GLY A 287 -6.80 -17.67 -4.53
C GLY A 287 -7.30 -17.18 -3.17
N ILE A 288 -8.19 -17.91 -2.49
CA ILE A 288 -8.84 -17.46 -1.25
C ILE A 288 -8.63 -18.47 -0.13
N ASN A 289 -8.28 -17.99 1.08
CA ASN A 289 -8.14 -18.78 2.29
C ASN A 289 -9.23 -18.40 3.31
N PHE A 290 -10.13 -19.36 3.56
CA PHE A 290 -11.22 -19.27 4.54
C PHE A 290 -10.85 -19.82 5.93
N GLY A 291 -9.59 -20.21 6.14
CA GLY A 291 -9.05 -20.81 7.37
C GLY A 291 -8.43 -22.20 7.16
N ASN A 292 -8.71 -22.86 6.03
CA ASN A 292 -8.30 -24.24 5.72
C ASN A 292 -7.34 -24.32 4.52
N GLY A 293 -6.41 -23.35 4.41
CA GLY A 293 -5.51 -23.19 3.26
C GLY A 293 -6.15 -22.45 2.08
N TYR A 294 -5.33 -22.13 1.06
CA TYR A 294 -5.79 -21.44 -0.14
C TYR A 294 -6.47 -22.39 -1.13
N ARG A 295 -7.55 -21.90 -1.78
CA ARG A 295 -8.24 -22.56 -2.89
C ARG A 295 -8.48 -21.55 -4.02
N GLU A 296 -8.46 -21.99 -5.28
CA GLU A 296 -8.83 -21.13 -6.40
C GLU A 296 -10.35 -21.01 -6.56
N PHE A 297 -10.83 -19.78 -6.67
CA PHE A 297 -12.17 -19.43 -7.12
C PHE A 297 -12.05 -18.67 -8.44
N SER A 298 -12.59 -19.20 -9.54
CA SER A 298 -12.49 -18.58 -10.85
C SER A 298 -13.81 -18.64 -11.63
N ILE A 299 -13.93 -17.83 -12.68
CA ILE A 299 -15.07 -17.90 -13.61
C ILE A 299 -15.14 -19.28 -14.26
N GLU A 300 -13.99 -19.84 -14.61
CA GLU A 300 -13.85 -21.14 -15.29
C GLU A 300 -14.31 -22.31 -14.41
N ASN A 301 -13.92 -22.31 -13.12
CA ASN A 301 -14.33 -23.36 -12.18
C ASN A 301 -15.70 -23.12 -11.51
N GLY A 302 -16.41 -22.03 -11.88
CA GLY A 302 -17.70 -21.64 -11.29
C GLY A 302 -17.62 -21.06 -9.87
N GLY A 303 -16.44 -21.07 -9.25
CA GLY A 303 -16.16 -20.45 -7.95
C GLY A 303 -16.34 -18.93 -7.96
N ILE A 304 -16.36 -18.30 -9.13
CA ILE A 304 -16.82 -16.91 -9.32
C ILE A 304 -17.94 -16.86 -10.36
N SER A 305 -19.05 -16.18 -10.05
CA SER A 305 -20.18 -15.99 -10.94
C SER A 305 -20.75 -14.56 -10.87
N ASN A 306 -21.81 -14.28 -11.63
CA ASN A 306 -22.50 -12.98 -11.69
C ASN A 306 -21.57 -11.77 -11.92
N VAL A 307 -20.49 -11.96 -12.68
CA VAL A 307 -19.51 -10.90 -12.93
C VAL A 307 -20.12 -9.83 -13.84
N SER A 308 -20.31 -8.64 -13.29
CA SER A 308 -20.81 -7.47 -14.00
C SER A 308 -19.77 -6.35 -13.90
N TYR A 309 -19.41 -5.78 -15.04
CA TYR A 309 -18.35 -4.79 -15.14
C TYR A 309 -18.90 -3.54 -15.82
N GLY A 310 -18.71 -2.39 -15.17
CA GLY A 310 -19.15 -1.09 -15.65
C GLY A 310 -17.97 -0.25 -16.14
N GLN A 311 -18.13 0.37 -17.30
CA GLN A 311 -17.14 1.30 -17.85
C GLN A 311 -17.84 2.52 -18.47
N THR A 312 -17.15 3.66 -18.43
CA THR A 312 -17.49 4.87 -19.16
C THR A 312 -16.33 5.27 -20.08
N LYS A 313 -16.54 6.27 -20.94
CA LYS A 313 -15.45 6.93 -21.68
C LYS A 313 -14.34 7.54 -20.79
N TYR A 314 -14.54 7.58 -19.47
CA TYR A 314 -13.60 8.08 -18.46
C TYR A 314 -13.01 6.96 -17.58
N GLY A 315 -13.08 5.71 -18.05
CA GLY A 315 -12.54 4.53 -17.35
C GLY A 315 -13.62 3.67 -16.68
N THR A 316 -13.15 2.62 -16.01
CA THR A 316 -13.98 1.67 -15.26
C THR A 316 -14.71 2.35 -14.11
N THR A 317 -15.97 2.00 -13.88
CA THR A 317 -16.79 2.49 -12.76
C THR A 317 -16.95 1.46 -11.66
N PHE A 318 -17.29 0.22 -12.01
CA PHE A 318 -17.54 -0.84 -11.02
C PHE A 318 -17.16 -2.24 -11.53
N LEU A 319 -16.93 -3.14 -10.56
CA LEU A 319 -16.90 -4.58 -10.73
C LEU A 319 -17.80 -5.21 -9.66
N LYS A 320 -18.89 -5.84 -10.08
CA LYS A 320 -19.70 -6.73 -9.23
C LYS A 320 -19.31 -8.16 -9.53
N LEU A 321 -19.25 -9.00 -8.50
CA LEU A 321 -18.93 -10.42 -8.61
C LEU A 321 -19.53 -11.18 -7.44
N ARG A 322 -19.80 -12.47 -7.63
CA ARG A 322 -20.14 -13.41 -6.56
C ARG A 322 -19.03 -14.44 -6.43
N ILE A 323 -18.50 -14.64 -5.23
CA ILE A 323 -17.65 -15.80 -4.89
C ILE A 323 -18.56 -16.89 -4.30
N ASN A 324 -18.45 -18.09 -4.86
CA ASN A 324 -19.20 -19.28 -4.48
C ASN A 324 -18.26 -20.24 -3.75
N GLY A 325 -18.27 -20.22 -2.41
CA GLY A 325 -17.54 -21.18 -1.57
C GLY A 325 -18.37 -21.59 -0.36
N ASP A 326 -17.69 -22.08 0.69
CA ASP A 326 -18.31 -22.44 1.97
C ASP A 326 -19.12 -21.27 2.59
N TYR A 327 -18.74 -20.03 2.23
CA TYR A 327 -19.51 -18.81 2.43
C TYR A 327 -19.73 -18.15 1.06
N ARG A 328 -20.94 -17.67 0.77
CA ARG A 328 -21.22 -16.92 -0.46
C ARG A 328 -20.95 -15.44 -0.23
N ILE A 329 -20.11 -14.84 -1.06
CA ILE A 329 -19.77 -13.42 -0.96
C ILE A 329 -20.27 -12.71 -2.22
N ASP A 330 -21.29 -11.88 -2.08
CA ASP A 330 -21.73 -10.95 -3.12
C ASP A 330 -20.98 -9.62 -2.92
N ALA A 331 -20.10 -9.26 -3.86
CA ALA A 331 -19.24 -8.07 -3.75
C ALA A 331 -19.59 -7.04 -4.82
N GLU A 332 -19.67 -5.77 -4.41
CA GLU A 332 -19.82 -4.61 -5.29
C GLU A 332 -18.65 -3.66 -5.07
N LEU A 333 -17.67 -3.73 -5.97
CA LEU A 333 -16.45 -2.94 -5.94
C LEU A 333 -16.55 -1.77 -6.90
N THR A 334 -16.07 -0.61 -6.48
CA THR A 334 -15.83 0.53 -7.37
C THR A 334 -14.33 0.67 -7.64
N VAL A 335 -13.99 1.28 -8.76
CA VAL A 335 -12.57 1.51 -9.11
C VAL A 335 -12.10 2.82 -8.49
N SER A 336 -11.15 2.70 -7.56
CA SER A 336 -10.38 3.82 -7.04
C SER A 336 -9.03 3.82 -7.74
N SER A 337 -8.87 4.70 -8.73
CA SER A 337 -7.57 5.02 -9.32
C SER A 337 -7.00 6.27 -8.68
N ARG A 338 -5.83 6.17 -8.04
CA ARG A 338 -5.13 7.31 -7.46
C ARG A 338 -3.88 7.62 -8.25
N THR A 339 -3.92 8.73 -8.99
CA THR A 339 -2.74 9.32 -9.62
C THR A 339 -1.95 10.08 -8.56
N ILE A 340 -0.86 9.48 -8.09
CA ILE A 340 0.12 10.14 -7.22
C ILE A 340 1.06 10.96 -8.12
N VAL A 341 1.11 12.28 -7.91
CA VAL A 341 2.10 13.16 -8.54
C VAL A 341 3.38 13.06 -7.72
N LEU A 342 4.45 12.55 -8.33
CA LEU A 342 5.62 12.01 -7.62
C LEU A 342 6.76 13.01 -7.42
N HIS A 343 6.77 14.12 -8.15
CA HIS A 343 7.79 15.17 -8.04
C HIS A 343 7.35 16.44 -8.79
N SER A 344 8.08 17.56 -8.61
CA SER A 344 7.99 18.75 -9.47
C SER A 344 8.38 18.52 -10.94
N SER A 345 8.76 17.30 -11.34
CA SER A 345 8.94 16.90 -12.74
C SER A 345 7.63 16.44 -13.42
N GLY A 346 6.51 16.40 -12.69
CA GLY A 346 5.21 15.97 -13.24
C GLY A 346 5.07 14.45 -13.45
N ALA A 347 6.06 13.64 -13.06
CA ALA A 347 5.97 12.19 -13.15
C ALA A 347 4.81 11.67 -12.28
N THR A 348 4.01 10.76 -12.83
CA THR A 348 2.83 10.20 -12.16
C THR A 348 2.92 8.68 -12.02
N TYR A 349 2.44 8.17 -10.89
CA TYR A 349 2.15 6.75 -10.71
C TYR A 349 0.67 6.61 -10.40
N THR A 350 -0.02 5.74 -11.13
CA THR A 350 -1.44 5.48 -10.94
C THR A 350 -1.58 4.16 -10.21
N GLU A 351 -1.84 4.24 -8.91
CA GLU A 351 -2.28 3.08 -8.15
C GLU A 351 -3.75 2.83 -8.51
N VAL A 352 -4.09 1.63 -8.99
CA VAL A 352 -5.49 1.23 -9.20
C VAL A 352 -5.86 0.24 -8.11
N ARG A 353 -7.07 0.37 -7.58
CA ARG A 353 -7.64 -0.56 -6.61
C ARG A 353 -9.14 -0.71 -6.85
N LEU A 354 -9.65 -1.90 -6.59
CA LEU A 354 -11.08 -2.16 -6.54
C LEU A 354 -11.47 -2.20 -5.07
N LYS A 355 -12.29 -1.26 -4.60
CA LYS A 355 -12.73 -1.18 -3.20
C LYS A 355 -14.25 -1.03 -3.15
N GLY A 356 -14.89 -1.72 -2.23
CA GLY A 356 -16.33 -1.60 -2.01
C GLY A 356 -16.87 -2.52 -0.94
N SER A 357 -18.18 -2.69 -0.95
CA SER A 357 -18.94 -3.45 0.05
C SER A 357 -19.12 -4.91 -0.35
N THR A 358 -19.37 -5.75 0.65
CA THR A 358 -19.81 -7.13 0.44
C THR A 358 -21.04 -7.49 1.28
N GLU A 359 -21.83 -8.42 0.78
CA GLU A 359 -22.79 -9.20 1.54
C GLU A 359 -22.26 -10.63 1.67
N ASN A 360 -22.01 -11.05 2.90
CA ASN A 360 -21.39 -12.32 3.23
C ASN A 360 -22.49 -13.22 3.83
N HIS A 361 -22.88 -14.24 3.09
CA HIS A 361 -23.92 -15.21 3.46
C HIS A 361 -23.27 -16.47 4.03
N PHE A 362 -23.66 -16.81 5.25
CA PHE A 362 -23.08 -17.89 6.03
C PHE A 362 -23.95 -19.18 5.96
N PRO A 363 -23.37 -20.37 6.18
CA PRO A 363 -24.11 -21.64 6.20
C PRO A 363 -25.29 -21.71 7.19
N ASP A 364 -25.24 -20.93 8.27
CA ASP A 364 -26.30 -20.79 9.26
C ASP A 364 -27.48 -19.91 8.80
N GLY A 365 -27.44 -19.43 7.54
CA GLY A 365 -28.43 -18.53 6.95
C GLY A 365 -28.25 -17.05 7.34
N THR A 366 -27.27 -16.71 8.18
CA THR A 366 -27.01 -15.31 8.53
C THR A 366 -26.34 -14.56 7.37
N VAL A 367 -26.65 -13.27 7.27
CA VAL A 367 -26.08 -12.38 6.25
C VAL A 367 -25.43 -11.21 6.98
N ARG A 368 -24.14 -11.00 6.77
CA ARG A 368 -23.37 -9.90 7.37
C ARG A 368 -22.83 -8.97 6.28
N LYS A 369 -22.67 -7.69 6.63
CA LYS A 369 -22.03 -6.71 5.75
C LYS A 369 -20.51 -6.76 5.91
N GLY A 370 -19.79 -6.44 4.86
CA GLY A 370 -18.35 -6.39 4.87
C GLY A 370 -17.77 -5.38 3.87
N VAL A 371 -16.46 -5.38 3.79
CA VAL A 371 -15.68 -4.64 2.78
C VAL A 371 -14.69 -5.56 2.09
N MET A 372 -14.45 -5.30 0.82
CA MET A 372 -13.46 -6.00 0.01
C MET A 372 -12.56 -5.00 -0.70
N SER A 373 -11.27 -5.32 -0.74
CA SER A 373 -10.24 -4.54 -1.44
C SER A 373 -9.40 -5.47 -2.29
N LEU A 374 -9.22 -5.13 -3.56
CA LEU A 374 -8.26 -5.74 -4.49
C LEU A 374 -7.28 -4.68 -4.99
N GLN A 375 -6.00 -5.02 -5.06
CA GLN A 375 -4.94 -4.24 -5.71
C GLN A 375 -4.08 -5.21 -6.53
N ILE A 376 -4.33 -5.51 -7.80
CA ILE A 376 -4.32 -4.62 -8.96
C ILE A 376 -2.91 -3.99 -9.13
N ASP A 377 -1.98 -4.82 -9.61
CA ASP A 377 -0.56 -4.50 -9.85
C ASP A 377 -0.33 -3.80 -11.21
N THR A 378 -0.30 -2.47 -11.22
CA THR A 378 -0.03 -1.66 -12.42
C THR A 378 1.48 -1.53 -12.65
N LEU A 379 2.06 -2.44 -13.45
CA LEU A 379 3.41 -2.29 -14.01
C LEU A 379 3.44 -1.22 -15.11
#